data_AF-A0A1Q3HRW0-F1
#
_entry.id   AF-A0A1Q3HRW0-F1
#
_cell.length_a   1.000
_cell.length_b   1.000
_cell.length_c   1.000
_cell.angle_alpha   90.00
_cell.angle_beta   90.00
_cell.angle_gamma   90.00
#
_symmetry.space_group_name_H-M   'P 1'
#
loop_
_entity.id
_entity.type
_entity.pdbx_description
1 polymer ?
#
loop_
_entity_poly.entity_id
_entity_poly.type
_entity_poly.pdbx_seq_one_letter_code
_entity_poly.pdbx_strand_id
1 'polypeptide(L)'
;MFASLLVLLLTQLPSTPDPTPVECLCDTEARVVDAAMEAVKLIEKLSSRNSEVEKAIRKGDDILQDVASDCSEPIQCTGQLHHIISRLIAKELQEHRTLKGQYKERDPRFVSRAVDEKAHCGYQQWHRDVDAEVVEWLKRNRDATAKEFEAHLREIYNRPDMLARFPHGF
;
A
#
# COMPACT_ATOMS: atom_id res chain seq x y z
N MET A 1 -12.57 22.89 17.17
CA MET A 1 -12.20 24.22 17.70
C MET A 1 -10.78 24.12 18.23
N PHE A 2 -9.82 24.84 17.65
CA PHE A 2 -8.64 25.44 18.29
C PHE A 2 -7.79 26.03 17.17
N ALA A 3 -8.03 27.32 16.93
CA ALA A 3 -7.19 28.19 16.14
C ALA A 3 -6.02 28.71 17.01
N SER A 4 -4.99 29.17 16.32
CA SER A 4 -4.00 30.16 16.76
C SER A 4 -2.85 29.67 17.63
N LEU A 5 -1.66 29.56 17.00
CA LEU A 5 -0.43 30.10 17.59
C LEU A 5 0.62 30.33 16.48
N LEU A 6 0.78 31.57 16.01
CA LEU A 6 2.11 32.07 15.66
C LEU A 6 2.12 33.60 15.73
N VAL A 7 2.77 34.09 16.78
CA VAL A 7 2.97 35.49 17.14
C VAL A 7 4.29 35.97 16.54
N LEU A 8 4.19 37.09 15.82
CA LEU A 8 5.14 38.20 15.69
C LEU A 8 6.65 37.93 15.70
N LEU A 9 7.31 38.26 14.57
CA LEU A 9 8.70 38.71 14.61
C LEU A 9 9.06 39.54 13.37
N LEU A 10 8.65 40.80 13.32
CA LEU A 10 9.30 41.81 12.48
C LEU A 10 9.17 43.20 13.11
N THR A 11 10.18 43.58 13.90
CA THR A 11 10.53 45.00 14.08
C THR A 11 12.01 45.15 13.74
N GLN A 12 12.31 46.03 12.79
CA GLN A 12 13.38 47.04 12.78
C GLN A 12 13.72 47.40 11.33
N LEU A 13 13.48 48.67 10.95
CA LEU A 13 14.48 49.64 10.43
C LEU A 13 13.78 50.88 9.77
N PRO A 14 14.48 52.02 9.62
CA PRO A 14 13.95 53.36 9.85
C PRO A 14 13.54 54.14 8.58
N SER A 15 12.80 55.22 8.84
CA SER A 15 12.31 56.27 7.95
C SER A 15 13.39 56.92 7.06
N THR A 16 13.06 57.30 5.82
CA THR A 16 12.73 58.68 5.35
C THR A 16 12.49 58.65 3.80
N PRO A 17 12.25 59.77 3.05
CA PRO A 17 10.99 59.92 2.31
C PRO A 17 11.19 60.16 0.80
N ASP A 18 10.34 59.58 -0.06
CA ASP A 18 10.18 60.09 -1.43
C ASP A 18 8.75 59.84 -1.91
N PRO A 19 8.05 60.82 -2.53
CA PRO A 19 6.67 60.65 -2.93
C PRO A 19 6.63 59.98 -4.30
N THR A 20 6.52 58.65 -4.31
CA THR A 20 6.13 57.91 -5.51
C THR A 20 4.64 58.13 -5.79
N PRO A 21 4.23 58.12 -7.07
CA PRO A 21 2.87 58.44 -7.47
C PRO A 21 1.88 57.48 -6.83
N VAL A 22 0.74 58.03 -6.41
CA VAL A 22 -0.42 57.27 -5.95
C VAL A 22 -0.93 56.46 -7.14
N GLU A 23 -0.39 55.26 -7.34
CA GLU A 23 -1.07 54.25 -8.15
C GLU A 23 -2.34 53.84 -7.41
N CYS A 24 -3.47 53.99 -8.12
CA CYS A 24 -4.78 53.67 -7.61
C CYS A 24 -4.80 52.21 -7.12
N LEU A 25 -4.99 52.03 -5.81
CA LEU A 25 -5.22 50.74 -5.15
C LEU A 25 -6.51 50.02 -5.58
N CYS A 26 -7.13 50.45 -6.68
CA CYS A 26 -8.37 49.90 -7.20
C CYS A 26 -8.15 48.67 -8.12
N ASP A 27 -6.95 48.48 -8.68
CA ASP A 27 -6.69 47.42 -9.66
C ASP A 27 -6.15 46.10 -9.07
N THR A 28 -5.62 46.13 -7.84
CA THR A 28 -4.99 44.94 -7.22
C THR A 28 -6.04 43.95 -6.68
N GLU A 29 -7.15 44.46 -6.13
CA GLU A 29 -8.22 43.64 -5.55
C GLU A 29 -8.99 42.86 -6.64
N ALA A 30 -9.25 43.49 -7.79
CA ALA A 30 -9.92 42.84 -8.91
C ALA A 30 -9.13 41.64 -9.46
N ARG A 31 -7.80 41.74 -9.52
CA ARG A 31 -6.92 40.66 -9.98
C ARG A 31 -6.85 39.48 -9.00
N VAL A 32 -6.98 39.74 -7.71
CA VAL A 32 -7.02 38.68 -6.67
C VAL A 32 -8.37 37.95 -6.72
N VAL A 33 -9.47 38.66 -6.96
CA VAL A 33 -10.80 38.06 -7.13
C VAL A 33 -10.88 37.19 -8.39
N ASP A 34 -10.32 37.65 -9.51
CA ASP A 34 -10.27 36.85 -10.75
C ASP A 34 -9.43 35.59 -10.59
N ALA A 35 -8.27 35.68 -9.93
CA ALA A 35 -7.42 34.52 -9.63
C ALA A 35 -8.11 33.53 -8.67
N ALA A 36 -8.86 34.03 -7.68
CA ALA A 36 -9.65 33.19 -6.78
C ALA A 36 -10.79 32.48 -7.52
N MET A 37 -11.47 33.16 -8.45
CA MET A 37 -12.53 32.56 -9.27
C MET A 37 -12.00 31.45 -10.19
N GLU A 38 -10.82 31.62 -10.78
CA GLU A 38 -10.19 30.54 -11.57
C GLU A 38 -9.75 29.35 -10.71
N ALA A 39 -9.27 29.60 -9.49
CA ALA A 39 -8.96 28.51 -8.54
C ALA A 39 -10.22 27.71 -8.16
N VAL A 40 -11.36 28.38 -7.96
CA VAL A 40 -12.65 27.71 -7.67
C VAL A 40 -13.09 26.82 -8.85
N LYS A 41 -12.97 27.29 -10.10
CA LYS A 41 -13.29 26.47 -11.29
C LYS A 41 -12.41 25.23 -11.39
N LEU A 42 -11.13 25.33 -11.04
CA LEU A 42 -10.22 24.18 -11.01
C LEU A 42 -10.61 23.17 -9.92
N ILE A 43 -11.00 23.64 -8.74
CA ILE A 43 -11.48 22.77 -7.64
C ILE A 43 -12.76 22.04 -8.04
N GLU A 44 -13.72 22.71 -8.69
CA GLU A 44 -14.93 22.06 -9.19
C GLU A 44 -14.61 20.98 -10.23
N LYS A 45 -13.72 21.28 -11.18
CA LYS A 45 -13.30 20.32 -12.21
C LYS A 45 -12.59 19.10 -11.62
N LEU A 46 -11.78 19.29 -10.57
CA LEU A 46 -11.15 18.20 -9.83
C LEU A 46 -12.18 17.36 -9.07
N SER A 47 -13.16 18.01 -8.43
CA SER A 47 -14.27 17.33 -7.73
C SER A 47 -15.09 16.45 -8.69
N SER A 48 -15.44 16.98 -9.87
CA SER A 48 -16.13 16.21 -10.92
C SER A 48 -15.32 14.99 -11.37
N ARG A 49 -14.02 15.14 -11.65
CA ARG A 49 -13.15 14.00 -12.00
C ARG A 49 -13.05 12.98 -10.88
N ASN A 50 -12.99 13.40 -9.62
CA ASN A 50 -12.93 12.48 -8.49
C ASN A 50 -14.22 11.64 -8.39
N SER A 51 -15.38 12.25 -8.66
CA SER A 51 -16.67 11.52 -8.71
C SER A 51 -16.75 10.49 -9.85
N GLU A 52 -16.10 10.76 -11.00
CA GLU A 52 -16.01 9.79 -12.10
C GLU A 52 -15.09 8.61 -11.75
N VAL A 53 -13.97 8.88 -11.08
CA VAL A 53 -13.05 7.84 -10.59
C VAL A 53 -13.74 6.95 -9.55
N GLU A 54 -14.45 7.55 -8.58
CA GLU A 54 -15.24 6.81 -7.59
C GLU A 54 -16.33 5.94 -8.25
N LYS A 55 -17.00 6.45 -9.29
CA LYS A 55 -18.00 5.69 -10.04
C LYS A 55 -17.37 4.53 -10.83
N ALA A 56 -16.16 4.73 -11.37
CA ALA A 56 -15.41 3.68 -12.06
C ALA A 56 -14.92 2.60 -11.09
N ILE A 57 -14.47 2.98 -9.89
CA ILE A 57 -14.08 2.05 -8.82
C ILE A 57 -15.29 1.20 -8.40
N ARG A 58 -16.43 1.83 -8.10
CA ARG A 58 -17.67 1.10 -7.74
C ARG A 58 -18.13 0.14 -8.85
N LYS A 59 -18.05 0.57 -10.11
CA LYS A 59 -18.38 -0.31 -11.24
C LYS A 59 -17.38 -1.48 -11.37
N GLY A 60 -16.12 -1.29 -11.00
CA GLY A 60 -15.14 -2.36 -10.90
C GLY A 60 -15.46 -3.36 -9.78
N ASP A 61 -15.89 -2.85 -8.62
CA ASP A 61 -16.30 -3.68 -7.48
C ASP A 61 -17.57 -4.51 -7.78
N ASP A 62 -18.55 -3.92 -8.49
CA ASP A 62 -19.76 -4.64 -8.92
C ASP A 62 -19.42 -5.78 -9.90
N ILE A 63 -18.42 -5.60 -10.78
CA ILE A 63 -17.94 -6.67 -11.69
C ILE A 63 -17.25 -7.79 -10.90
N LEU A 64 -16.49 -7.46 -9.84
CA LEU A 64 -15.86 -8.45 -8.96
C LEU A 64 -16.89 -9.23 -8.14
N GLN A 65 -18.04 -8.64 -7.84
CA GLN A 65 -19.10 -9.28 -7.08
C GLN A 65 -19.97 -10.20 -7.96
N ASP A 66 -20.19 -9.84 -9.23
CA ASP A 66 -20.92 -10.70 -10.19
C ASP A 66 -20.13 -11.95 -10.59
N VAL A 67 -18.78 -11.93 -10.58
CA VAL A 67 -17.96 -13.15 -10.79
C VAL A 67 -17.85 -14.05 -9.55
N ALA A 68 -18.15 -13.52 -8.36
CA ALA A 68 -18.19 -14.31 -7.12
C ALA A 68 -19.52 -15.05 -6.93
N SER A 69 -20.54 -14.70 -7.73
CA SER A 69 -21.86 -15.34 -7.72
C SER A 69 -22.03 -16.38 -8.83
N ASP A 70 -20.94 -16.94 -9.36
CA ASP A 70 -20.99 -18.18 -10.13
C ASP A 70 -20.72 -19.36 -9.18
N CYS A 71 -21.73 -20.22 -9.05
CA CYS A 71 -21.78 -21.41 -8.20
C CYS A 71 -20.66 -22.39 -8.55
N SER A 72 -19.44 -22.14 -8.10
CA SER A 72 -18.32 -23.05 -8.27
C SER A 72 -18.25 -23.98 -7.06
N GLU A 73 -18.34 -25.28 -7.34
CA GLU A 73 -17.93 -26.32 -6.38
C GLU A 73 -16.58 -25.95 -5.75
N PRO A 74 -16.35 -26.25 -4.46
CA PRO A 74 -15.11 -25.87 -3.79
C PRO A 74 -13.89 -26.33 -4.60
N ILE A 75 -12.95 -25.41 -4.87
CA ILE A 75 -11.74 -25.69 -5.66
C ILE A 75 -11.02 -26.89 -5.04
N GLN A 76 -11.08 -28.05 -5.72
CA GLN A 76 -10.44 -29.27 -5.24
C GLN A 76 -8.93 -29.18 -5.48
N CYS A 77 -8.20 -28.76 -4.46
CA CYS A 77 -6.74 -28.65 -4.53
C CYS A 77 -6.10 -30.03 -4.29
N THR A 78 -5.48 -30.59 -5.33
CA THR A 78 -4.88 -31.95 -5.32
C THR A 78 -3.35 -31.92 -5.25
N GLY A 79 -2.75 -30.74 -5.30
CA GLY A 79 -1.30 -30.56 -5.34
C GLY A 79 -0.57 -30.85 -4.03
N GLN A 80 0.75 -30.64 -4.05
CA GLN A 80 1.60 -30.83 -2.89
C GLN A 80 1.30 -29.80 -1.77
N LEU A 81 1.62 -30.16 -0.52
CA LEU A 81 1.69 -29.19 0.57
C LEU A 81 2.94 -28.34 0.38
N HIS A 82 2.75 -27.03 0.40
CA HIS A 82 3.81 -26.04 0.34
C HIS A 82 4.05 -25.45 1.73
N HIS A 83 5.30 -25.53 2.19
CA HIS A 83 5.72 -24.94 3.46
C HIS A 83 6.31 -23.55 3.20
N ILE A 84 5.63 -22.53 3.70
CA ILE A 84 5.94 -21.12 3.40
C ILE A 84 7.21 -20.68 4.10
N ILE A 85 7.44 -21.17 5.32
CA ILE A 85 8.70 -20.93 6.04
C ILE A 85 9.71 -21.99 5.61
N SER A 86 10.43 -21.68 4.53
CA SER A 86 11.52 -22.50 4.02
C SER A 86 12.72 -22.50 4.98
N ARG A 87 13.69 -23.38 4.71
CA ARG A 87 14.96 -23.41 5.46
C ARG A 87 15.72 -22.08 5.39
N LEU A 88 15.64 -21.37 4.26
CA LEU A 88 16.33 -20.08 4.07
C LEU A 88 15.68 -18.99 4.94
N ILE A 89 14.36 -18.89 4.89
CA ILE A 89 13.59 -17.94 5.72
C ILE A 89 13.80 -18.26 7.20
N ALA A 90 13.70 -19.54 7.59
CA ALA A 90 13.93 -19.96 8.97
C ALA A 90 15.33 -19.57 9.48
N LYS A 91 16.36 -19.70 8.64
CA LYS A 91 17.72 -19.29 8.99
C LYS A 91 17.81 -17.78 9.23
N GLU A 92 17.22 -16.96 8.36
CA GLU A 92 17.21 -15.50 8.56
C GLU A 92 16.41 -15.11 9.81
N LEU A 93 15.29 -15.78 10.08
CA LEU A 93 14.49 -15.56 11.30
C LEU A 93 15.30 -15.84 12.58
N GLN A 94 16.21 -16.82 12.58
CA GLN A 94 17.08 -17.10 13.74
C GLN A 94 18.11 -15.98 14.02
N GLU A 95 18.41 -15.17 13.01
CA GLU A 95 19.29 -14.01 13.13
C GLU A 95 18.51 -12.70 13.35
N HIS A 96 17.18 -12.72 13.26
CA HIS A 96 16.33 -11.55 13.40
C HIS A 96 16.25 -11.06 14.85
N ARG A 97 16.27 -9.74 15.09
CA ARG A 97 16.37 -9.18 16.44
C ARG A 97 15.15 -9.52 17.30
N THR A 98 13.97 -9.45 16.73
CA THR A 98 12.68 -9.62 17.42
C THR A 98 12.01 -10.98 17.17
N LEU A 99 12.26 -11.62 16.02
CA LEU A 99 11.53 -12.82 15.57
C LEU A 99 12.27 -14.12 15.84
N LYS A 100 13.52 -14.05 16.33
CA LYS A 100 14.32 -15.22 16.70
C LYS A 100 13.57 -16.12 17.68
N GLY A 101 13.50 -17.41 17.33
CA GLY A 101 12.85 -18.44 18.15
C GLY A 101 11.32 -18.49 18.06
N GLN A 102 10.66 -17.57 17.34
CA GLN A 102 9.18 -17.57 17.22
C GLN A 102 8.65 -18.51 16.14
N TYR A 103 9.50 -18.85 15.17
CA TYR A 103 9.17 -19.65 14.00
C TYR A 103 10.23 -20.71 13.75
N LYS A 104 9.82 -21.80 13.09
CA LYS A 104 10.69 -22.91 12.71
C LYS A 104 10.61 -23.20 11.22
N GLU A 105 11.65 -23.84 10.69
CA GLU A 105 11.57 -24.44 9.35
C GLU A 105 10.34 -25.35 9.25
N ARG A 106 9.60 -25.23 8.14
CA ARG A 106 8.39 -26.04 7.87
C ARG A 106 7.35 -25.96 8.99
N ASP A 107 7.20 -24.78 9.59
CA ASP A 107 6.20 -24.56 10.62
C ASP A 107 4.80 -24.97 10.12
N PRO A 108 4.10 -25.90 10.81
CA PRO A 108 2.82 -26.42 10.34
C PRO A 108 1.71 -25.36 10.33
N ARG A 109 1.91 -24.22 11.01
CA ARG A 109 0.99 -23.07 10.96
C ARG A 109 1.03 -22.34 9.62
N PHE A 110 2.09 -22.55 8.83
CA PHE A 110 2.39 -21.81 7.60
C PHE A 110 2.48 -22.77 6.42
N VAL A 111 1.36 -23.43 6.13
CA VAL A 111 1.26 -24.45 5.08
C VAL A 111 0.07 -24.13 4.19
N SER A 112 0.29 -24.17 2.88
CA SER A 112 -0.76 -24.05 1.87
C SER A 112 -0.80 -25.29 0.97
N ARG A 113 -1.95 -25.53 0.33
CA ARG A 113 -2.15 -26.63 -0.62
C ARG A 113 -2.12 -26.06 -2.03
N ALA A 114 -1.22 -26.57 -2.87
CA ALA A 114 -1.20 -26.22 -4.28
C ALA A 114 -2.46 -26.74 -4.99
N VAL A 115 -2.94 -26.00 -5.99
CA VAL A 115 -4.13 -26.37 -6.78
C VAL A 115 -3.95 -27.74 -7.46
N ASP A 116 -2.75 -28.00 -8.00
CA ASP A 116 -2.36 -29.26 -8.61
C ASP A 116 -0.85 -29.52 -8.44
N GLU A 117 -0.37 -30.64 -8.94
CA GLU A 117 1.05 -31.01 -8.88
C GLU A 117 1.95 -30.05 -9.68
N LYS A 118 1.45 -29.46 -10.78
CA LYS A 118 2.25 -28.55 -11.63
C LYS A 118 2.50 -27.20 -10.94
N ALA A 119 1.54 -26.73 -10.17
CA ALA A 119 1.61 -25.49 -9.40
C ALA A 119 2.71 -25.54 -8.33
N HIS A 120 2.99 -26.73 -7.80
CA HIS A 120 4.09 -26.98 -6.86
C HIS A 120 4.71 -28.36 -7.08
N CYS A 121 5.73 -28.41 -7.95
CA CYS A 121 6.56 -29.58 -8.17
C CYS A 121 7.98 -29.30 -7.67
N GLY A 122 8.22 -29.58 -6.39
CA GLY A 122 9.52 -29.35 -5.76
C GLY A 122 9.91 -27.86 -5.68
N TYR A 123 11.21 -27.58 -5.81
CA TYR A 123 11.78 -26.25 -5.58
C TYR A 123 11.94 -25.47 -6.88
N GLN A 124 10.87 -24.79 -7.30
CA GLN A 124 10.77 -24.05 -8.56
C GLN A 124 11.28 -22.60 -8.43
N GLN A 125 11.37 -21.89 -9.55
CA GLN A 125 11.90 -20.51 -9.56
C GLN A 125 11.05 -19.55 -8.71
N TRP A 126 9.73 -19.59 -8.84
CA TRP A 126 8.83 -18.76 -8.03
C TRP A 126 9.06 -18.95 -6.52
N HIS A 127 9.39 -20.18 -6.08
CA HIS A 127 9.68 -20.47 -4.68
C HIS A 127 10.98 -19.79 -4.23
N ARG A 128 12.01 -19.78 -5.09
CA ARG A 128 13.27 -19.07 -4.84
C ARG A 128 13.05 -17.56 -4.77
N ASP A 129 12.21 -17.03 -5.64
CA ASP A 129 11.93 -15.60 -5.72
C ASP A 129 11.20 -15.13 -4.45
N VAL A 130 10.19 -15.89 -3.99
CA VAL A 130 9.50 -15.63 -2.71
C VAL A 130 10.46 -15.75 -1.53
N ASP A 131 11.30 -16.79 -1.47
CA ASP A 131 12.31 -16.95 -0.42
C ASP A 131 13.25 -15.74 -0.36
N ALA A 132 13.74 -15.27 -1.52
CA ALA A 132 14.61 -14.11 -1.61
C ALA A 132 13.90 -12.83 -1.16
N GLU A 133 12.65 -12.62 -1.59
CA GLU A 133 11.85 -11.46 -1.18
C GLU A 133 11.66 -11.41 0.34
N VAL A 134 11.23 -12.52 0.95
CA VAL A 134 10.99 -12.60 2.40
C VAL A 134 12.28 -12.38 3.18
N VAL A 135 13.39 -13.00 2.76
CA VAL A 135 14.71 -12.80 3.39
C VAL A 135 15.14 -11.34 3.32
N GLU A 136 14.98 -10.70 2.17
CA GLU A 136 15.34 -9.29 2.02
C GLU A 136 14.41 -8.36 2.81
N TRP A 137 13.13 -8.71 2.95
CA TRP A 137 12.21 -8.00 3.84
C TRP A 137 12.64 -8.11 5.31
N LEU A 138 13.01 -9.31 5.77
CA LEU A 138 13.50 -9.54 7.14
C LEU A 138 14.77 -8.75 7.44
N LYS A 139 15.71 -8.67 6.48
CA LYS A 139 16.93 -7.87 6.63
C LYS A 139 16.66 -6.38 6.74
N ARG A 140 15.68 -5.86 6.00
CA ARG A 140 15.30 -4.44 6.05
C ARG A 140 14.48 -4.09 7.29
N ASN A 141 13.67 -5.02 7.79
CA ASN A 141 12.72 -4.77 8.87
C ASN A 141 13.15 -5.47 10.17
N ARG A 142 14.37 -5.20 10.64
CA ARG A 142 15.00 -5.89 11.78
C ARG A 142 14.22 -5.82 13.09
N ASP A 143 13.33 -4.86 13.23
CA ASP A 143 12.48 -4.64 14.41
C ASP A 143 11.03 -5.11 14.21
N ALA A 144 10.72 -5.74 13.07
CA ALA A 144 9.38 -6.23 12.76
C ALA A 144 8.83 -7.16 13.84
N THR A 145 7.54 -7.01 14.10
CA THR A 145 6.76 -7.88 14.99
C THR A 145 6.28 -9.12 14.24
N ALA A 146 5.87 -10.15 15.00
CA ALA A 146 5.24 -11.34 14.45
C ALA A 146 4.05 -11.00 13.54
N LYS A 147 3.21 -10.04 13.98
CA LYS A 147 2.05 -9.57 13.22
C LYS A 147 2.44 -8.98 11.87
N GLU A 148 3.49 -8.17 11.82
CA GLU A 148 3.97 -7.57 10.56
C GLU A 148 4.57 -8.60 9.62
N PHE A 149 5.34 -9.56 10.17
CA PHE A 149 5.89 -10.66 9.39
C PHE A 149 4.80 -11.53 8.77
N GLU A 150 3.79 -11.92 9.56
CA GLU A 150 2.67 -12.73 9.08
C GLU A 150 1.79 -11.96 8.09
N ALA A 151 1.60 -10.65 8.30
CA ALA A 151 0.91 -9.79 7.34
C ALA A 151 1.68 -9.71 6.01
N HIS A 152 3.00 -9.56 6.04
CA HIS A 152 3.83 -9.49 4.84
C HIS A 152 3.81 -10.82 4.07
N LEU A 153 3.91 -11.95 4.77
CA LEU A 153 3.70 -13.25 4.14
C LEU A 153 2.32 -13.25 3.46
N ARG A 154 1.24 -12.87 4.17
CA ARG A 154 -0.14 -12.96 3.67
C ARG A 154 -0.36 -12.10 2.43
N GLU A 155 0.29 -10.94 2.39
CA GLU A 155 0.34 -10.10 1.21
C GLU A 155 0.93 -10.85 0.00
N ILE A 156 2.08 -11.52 0.16
CA ILE A 156 2.72 -12.29 -0.92
C ILE A 156 1.77 -13.37 -1.45
N TYR A 157 1.17 -14.16 -0.57
CA TYR A 157 0.34 -15.29 -0.98
C TYR A 157 -1.06 -14.92 -1.47
N ASN A 158 -1.47 -13.66 -1.32
CA ASN A 158 -2.69 -13.12 -1.92
C ASN A 158 -2.45 -12.43 -3.28
N ARG A 159 -1.23 -12.45 -3.81
CA ARG A 159 -0.95 -11.95 -5.16
C ARG A 159 -1.59 -12.83 -6.22
N PRO A 160 -1.96 -12.30 -7.40
CA PRO A 160 -2.66 -13.07 -8.43
C PRO A 160 -1.93 -14.36 -8.88
N ASP A 161 -0.61 -14.30 -9.04
CA ASP A 161 0.22 -15.43 -9.43
C ASP A 161 0.35 -16.48 -8.31
N MET A 162 0.34 -16.04 -7.05
CA MET A 162 0.35 -16.93 -5.89
C MET A 162 -1.01 -17.56 -5.67
N LEU A 163 -2.12 -16.83 -5.84
CA LEU A 163 -3.48 -17.39 -5.77
C LEU A 163 -3.75 -18.39 -6.90
N ALA A 164 -3.18 -18.16 -8.10
CA ALA A 164 -3.24 -19.15 -9.18
C ALA A 164 -2.57 -20.48 -8.82
N ARG A 165 -1.60 -20.49 -7.89
CA ARG A 165 -0.92 -21.69 -7.39
C ARG A 165 -1.55 -22.24 -6.12
N PHE A 166 -1.95 -21.35 -5.22
CA PHE A 166 -2.45 -21.59 -3.87
C PHE A 166 -3.76 -20.83 -3.70
N PRO A 167 -4.90 -21.39 -4.18
CA PRO A 167 -6.17 -20.67 -4.26
C PRO A 167 -6.72 -20.18 -2.93
N HIS A 168 -6.21 -20.69 -1.81
CA HIS A 168 -6.61 -20.33 -0.46
C HIS A 168 -5.57 -19.47 0.27
N GLY A 169 -4.51 -19.02 -0.40
CA GLY A 169 -3.42 -18.26 0.22
C GLY A 169 -2.80 -19.02 1.39
N PHE A 170 -2.59 -18.35 2.53
CA PHE A 170 -2.34 -18.97 3.83
C PHE A 170 -2.78 -18.10 5.02
#